data_AF-A0A7R9N0J0-F1
#
_entry.id   AF-A0A7R9N0J0-F1
#
_cell.length_a   1.000
_cell.length_b   1.000
_cell.length_c   1.000
_cell.angle_alpha   90.00
_cell.angle_beta   90.00
_cell.angle_gamma   90.00
#
_symmetry.space_group_name_H-M   'P 1'
#
loop_
_entity.id
_entity.type
_entity.pdbx_description
1 polymer ?
#
loop_
_entity_poly.entity_id
_entity_poly.type
_entity_poly.pdbx_seq_one_letter_code
_entity_poly.pdbx_strand_id
1 'polypeptide(L)' 'MRSSTTIVARDLLSRDGVKRYLIRGPNRLTADCETSIRMSRESVIRLEIEGFTELIHLINAFGLPPHD' A
#
# COMPACT_ATOMS: atom_id res chain seq x y z
N MET A 1 -7.59 -14.75 -13.69
CA MET A 1 -8.58 -13.74 -14.14
C MET A 1 -8.17 -12.40 -13.54
N ARG A 2 -7.62 -11.46 -14.32
CA ARG A 2 -7.25 -10.13 -13.80
C ARG A 2 -8.50 -9.28 -13.70
N SER A 3 -8.76 -8.67 -12.54
CA SER A 3 -9.96 -7.85 -12.30
C SER A 3 -10.02 -6.68 -13.30
N SER A 4 -11.16 -6.49 -13.95
CA SER A 4 -11.39 -5.48 -15.00
C SER A 4 -11.07 -4.04 -14.53
N THR A 5 -11.26 -3.75 -13.24
CA THR A 5 -10.99 -2.44 -12.63
C THR A 5 -9.50 -2.04 -12.64
N THR A 6 -8.59 -3.01 -12.48
CA THR A 6 -7.14 -2.72 -12.42
C THR A 6 -6.59 -2.26 -13.78
N ILE A 7 -7.20 -2.72 -14.88
CA ILE A 7 -6.79 -2.34 -16.24
C ILE A 7 -7.14 -0.88 -16.50
N VAL A 8 -8.36 -0.47 -16.13
CA VAL A 8 -8.82 0.93 -16.27
C VAL A 8 -7.95 1.90 -15.46
N ALA A 9 -7.61 1.54 -14.21
CA ALA A 9 -6.79 2.40 -13.37
C ALA A 9 -5.36 2.59 -13.90
N ARG A 10 -4.76 1.52 -14.43
CA ARG A 10 -3.42 1.60 -15.03
C ARG A 10 -3.43 2.48 -16.28
N ASP A 11 -4.39 2.27 -17.17
CA ASP A 11 -4.45 3.02 -18.42
C ASP A 11 -4.68 4.52 -18.14
N LEU A 12 -5.53 4.85 -17.15
CA LEU A 12 -5.77 6.23 -16.73
C LEU A 12 -4.53 6.88 -16.12
N LEU A 13 -3.82 6.18 -15.24
CA LEU A 13 -2.65 6.71 -14.52
C LEU A 13 -1.36 6.68 -15.35
N SER A 14 -1.37 6.11 -16.54
CA SER A 14 -0.24 6.10 -17.50
C SER A 14 -0.50 6.96 -18.74
N ARG A 15 -1.52 7.83 -18.72
CA ARG A 15 -1.87 8.73 -19.86
C ARG A 15 -0.81 9.75 -20.22
N ASP A 16 0.14 10.01 -19.32
CA ASP A 16 1.31 10.85 -19.54
C ASP A 16 2.46 10.14 -20.28
N GLY A 17 2.24 8.89 -20.72
CA GLY A 17 3.23 8.09 -21.43
C GLY A 17 4.20 7.32 -20.53
N VAL A 18 4.14 7.51 -19.21
CA VAL A 18 4.98 6.77 -18.26
C VAL A 18 4.27 5.47 -17.86
N LYS A 19 4.88 4.33 -18.20
CA LYS A 19 4.37 3.01 -17.79
C LYS A 19 4.57 2.82 -16.28
N ARG A 20 3.49 2.49 -15.56
CA ARG A 20 3.50 2.30 -14.11
C ARG A 20 3.06 0.89 -13.70
N TYR A 21 3.63 0.40 -12.61
CA TYR A 21 3.09 -0.73 -11.87
C TYR A 21 2.05 -0.21 -10.88
N LEU A 22 0.82 -0.72 -10.98
CA LEU A 22 -0.22 -0.48 -9.98
C LEU A 22 -0.30 -1.68 -9.07
N ILE A 23 -0.02 -1.46 -7.79
CA ILE A 23 -0.02 -2.47 -6.76
C ILE A 23 -0.86 -1.92 -5.61
N ARG A 24 -1.61 -2.80 -4.96
CA ARG A 24 -2.34 -2.44 -3.74
C ARG A 24 -1.34 -2.40 -2.60
N GLY A 25 -1.32 -1.28 -1.88
CA GLY A 25 -0.57 -1.19 -0.62
C GLY A 25 -1.23 -2.01 0.49
N PRO A 26 -0.72 -1.88 1.73
CA PRO A 26 -1.29 -2.53 2.90
C PRO A 26 -2.76 -2.18 3.09
N ASN A 27 -3.51 -3.10 3.71
CA ASN A 27 -4.94 -2.89 3.94
C ASN A 27 -5.22 -1.71 4.88
N ARG A 28 -4.33 -1.46 5.84
CA ARG A 28 -4.46 -0.40 6.85
C ARG A 28 -3.09 0.04 7.33
N LEU A 29 -2.89 1.35 7.42
CA LEU A 29 -1.65 1.94 7.97
C LEU A 29 -1.80 2.42 9.41
N THR A 30 -3.01 2.84 9.80
CA THR A 30 -3.25 3.53 11.06
C THR A 30 -4.58 3.09 11.64
N ALA A 31 -4.68 3.05 12.97
CA ALA A 31 -5.95 2.87 13.63
C ALA A 31 -6.86 4.08 13.34
N ASP A 32 -8.13 3.83 13.06
CA ASP A 32 -9.15 4.88 13.00
C ASP A 32 -9.64 5.19 14.41
N CYS A 33 -10.45 6.24 14.53
CA CYS A 33 -10.97 6.67 15.83
C CYS A 33 -11.79 5.56 16.52
N GLU A 34 -12.59 4.82 15.77
CA GLU A 34 -13.47 3.77 16.34
C GLU A 34 -12.68 2.57 16.86
N THR A 35 -11.65 2.15 16.15
CA THR A 35 -10.82 1.01 16.52
C THR A 35 -9.89 1.41 17.67
N SER A 36 -9.27 2.59 17.61
CA SER A 36 -8.30 3.04 18.61
C SER A 36 -8.91 3.28 19.99
N ILE A 37 -10.18 3.67 20.11
CA ILE A 37 -10.85 3.90 21.40
C ILE A 37 -10.96 2.62 22.25
N ARG A 38 -10.92 1.44 21.61
CA ARG A 38 -11.00 0.12 22.24
C ARG A 38 -9.64 -0.57 22.40
N MET A 39 -8.56 0.07 21.95
CA MET A 39 -7.22 -0.50 21.95
C MET A 39 -6.35 0.11 23.05
N SER A 40 -5.38 -0.66 23.54
CA SER A 40 -4.29 -0.07 24.31
C SER A 40 -3.36 0.72 23.40
N ARG A 41 -2.59 1.65 23.96
CA ARG A 41 -1.57 2.40 23.23
C ARG A 41 -0.58 1.47 22.52
N GLU A 42 -0.14 0.42 23.20
CA GLU A 42 0.81 -0.57 22.67
C GLU A 42 0.22 -1.35 21.50
N SER A 43 -1.07 -1.69 21.56
CA SER A 43 -1.77 -2.33 20.46
C SER A 43 -1.88 -1.44 19.23
N VAL A 44 -2.17 -0.14 19.42
CA VAL A 44 -2.23 0.83 18.32
C VAL A 44 -0.87 0.98 17.65
N ILE A 45 0.18 1.18 18.46
CA ILE A 45 1.56 1.31 17.96
C ILE A 45 1.97 0.06 17.18
N ARG A 46 1.64 -1.13 17.68
CA ARG A 46 1.97 -2.39 16.98
C ARG A 46 1.30 -2.50 15.62
N LEU A 47 0.00 -2.20 15.56
CA LEU A 47 -0.76 -2.19 14.30
C LEU A 47 -0.15 -1.23 13.28
N GLU A 48 0.26 -0.04 13.73
CA GLU A 48 0.88 0.96 12.86
C GLU A 48 2.27 0.51 12.39
N ILE A 49 3.10 -0.03 13.29
CA ILE A 49 4.41 -0.57 12.94
C ILE A 49 4.27 -1.68 11.89
N GLU A 50 3.32 -2.60 12.06
CA GLU A 50 3.06 -3.67 11.10
C GLU A 50 2.66 -3.12 9.72
N GLY A 51 1.71 -2.19 9.68
CA GLY A 51 1.26 -1.57 8.42
C GLY A 51 2.37 -0.78 7.70
N PHE A 52 3.17 -0.01 8.44
CA PHE A 52 4.29 0.73 7.86
C PHE A 52 5.42 -0.20 7.40
N THR A 53 5.69 -1.27 8.15
CA THR A 53 6.70 -2.27 7.75
C THR A 53 6.30 -2.94 6.44
N GLU A 54 5.03 -3.33 6.29
CA GLU A 54 4.51 -3.90 5.05
C GLU A 54 4.63 -2.89 3.89
N LEU A 55 4.27 -1.63 4.12
CA LEU A 55 4.41 -0.57 3.10
C LEU A 55 5.86 -0.41 2.64
N ILE A 56 6.81 -0.33 3.59
CA ILE A 56 8.23 -0.18 3.30
C ILE A 56 8.73 -1.38 2.49
N HIS A 57 8.35 -2.61 2.85
CA HIS A 57 8.72 -3.78 2.08
C HIS A 57 8.19 -3.75 0.64
N LEU A 58 6.94 -3.31 0.44
CA LEU A 58 6.38 -3.16 -0.90
C LEU A 58 7.12 -2.09 -1.72
N ILE A 59 7.47 -0.96 -1.10
CA ILE A 59 8.26 0.08 -1.78
C ILE A 59 9.65 -0.45 -2.13
N ASN A 60 10.32 -1.16 -1.22
CA ASN A 60 11.65 -1.71 -1.51
C ASN A 60 11.60 -2.78 -2.61
N ALA A 61 10.53 -3.57 -2.67
CA ALA A 61 10.37 -4.60 -3.70
C ALA A 61 10.06 -4.06 -5.09
N PHE A 62 9.30 -2.95 -5.19
CA PHE A 62 8.75 -2.47 -6.47
C PHE A 62 9.19 -1.05 -6.88
N GLY A 63 9.71 -0.27 -5.94
CA GLY A 63 10.10 1.12 -6.13
C GLY A 63 11.59 1.33 -6.40
N LEU A 64 12.42 0.29 -6.20
CA LEU A 64 13.82 0.34 -6.57
C LEU A 64 13.99 0.10 -8.07
N PRO A 65 14.95 0.78 -8.73
CA PRO A 65 15.28 0.47 -10.12
C PRO A 65 15.72 -0.99 -10.25
N PRO A 66 15.54 -1.62 -11.43
CA PRO A 66 16.07 -2.95 -11.67
C PRO A 66 17.56 -2.97 -11.33
N HIS A 67 18.00 -3.97 -10.57
CA HIS A 67 19.42 -4.25 -10.43
C HIS A 67 19.90 -4.96 -11.71
N ASP A 68 21.07 -4.54 -12.21
CA ASP A 68 21.77 -5.18 -13.34
C ASP A 68 22.17 -6.64 -13.02
#